data_AF-A0A2V9B4L7-F1
#
_entry.id   AF-A0A2V9B4L7-F1
#
_cell.length_a   1.000
_cell.length_b   1.000
_cell.length_c   1.000
_cell.angle_alpha   90.00
_cell.angle_beta   90.00
_cell.angle_gamma   90.00
#
_symmetry.space_group_name_H-M   'P 1'
#
loop_
_entity.id
_entity.type
_entity.pdbx_description
1 polymer ?
#
loop_
_entity_poly.entity_id
_entity_poly.type
_entity_poly.pdbx_seq_one_letter_code
_entity_poly.pdbx_strand_id
1 'polypeptide(L)'
;MLRPYPQIQVLSMPIVANKTEQTLAQLKITRPEKIAELFAEVRARFDGEAAAAKDEATWKTFRDAWLGRKSGALTRITDNWLKPASAELKRAVGRQLNELRAHVEAKIEERRAAI
;
A
#
# COMPACT_ATOMS: atom_id res chain seq x y z
N MET A 1 46.15 8.51 -1.35
CA MET A 1 45.21 7.45 -1.80
C MET A 1 44.42 6.95 -0.60
N LEU A 2 43.15 6.58 -0.84
CA LEU A 2 42.14 6.04 0.09
C LEU A 2 41.60 6.99 1.19
N ARG A 3 40.43 7.60 0.91
CA ARG A 3 39.54 8.10 1.96
C ARG A 3 38.81 6.90 2.59
N PRO A 4 38.74 6.78 3.92
CA PRO A 4 37.93 5.76 4.57
C PRO A 4 36.44 6.10 4.43
N TYR A 5 35.66 5.18 3.86
CA TYR A 5 34.20 5.28 3.85
C TYR A 5 33.65 5.07 5.27
N PRO A 6 32.86 6.00 5.83
CA PRO A 6 32.23 5.79 7.14
C PRO A 6 31.09 4.78 7.03
N GLN A 7 30.98 3.96 8.08
CA GLN A 7 29.93 3.00 8.38
C GLN A 7 28.55 3.42 7.88
N ILE A 8 27.97 2.61 7.00
CA ILE A 8 26.53 2.63 6.73
C ILE A 8 25.86 2.03 7.96
N GLN A 9 25.45 2.90 8.86
CA GLN A 9 24.49 2.57 9.91
C GLN A 9 23.15 2.33 9.21
N VAL A 10 22.89 1.07 8.84
CA VAL A 10 21.60 0.58 8.37
C VAL A 10 20.59 0.70 9.51
N LEU A 11 20.09 1.92 9.70
CA LEU A 11 18.97 2.24 10.55
C LEU A 11 17.77 1.43 10.06
N SER A 12 17.29 0.58 10.97
CA SER A 12 16.03 -0.14 10.95
C SER A 12 14.90 0.72 10.38
N MET A 13 14.67 0.64 9.06
CA MET A 13 13.51 1.23 8.42
C MET A 13 12.29 0.35 8.71
N PRO A 14 11.10 0.92 8.98
CA PRO A 14 9.87 0.15 8.99
C PRO A 14 9.62 -0.36 7.56
N ILE A 15 10.08 -1.58 7.32
CA ILE A 15 10.13 -2.32 6.04
C ILE A 15 8.83 -2.35 5.23
N VAL A 16 7.69 -1.95 5.81
CA VAL A 16 6.38 -1.97 5.13
C VAL A 16 5.99 -0.60 4.57
N ALA A 17 6.42 0.51 5.20
CA ALA A 17 5.97 1.86 4.83
C ALA A 17 6.42 2.29 3.42
N ASN A 18 7.53 1.73 2.92
CA ASN A 18 8.12 2.07 1.63
C ASN A 18 7.76 1.09 0.50
N LYS A 19 7.01 0.00 0.76
CA LYS A 19 6.74 -1.03 -0.27
C LYS A 19 5.78 -0.55 -1.36
N THR A 20 4.76 0.23 -1.00
CA THR A 20 3.81 0.83 -1.97
C THR A 20 4.42 1.99 -2.76
N GLU A 21 5.56 2.53 -2.30
CA GLU A 21 6.35 3.55 -3.02
C GLU A 21 7.37 2.91 -3.97
N GLN A 22 7.60 1.60 -3.86
CA GLN A 22 8.50 0.84 -4.71
C GLN A 22 7.72 0.05 -5.77
N THR A 23 8.33 -0.12 -6.93
CA THR A 23 7.78 -0.93 -8.02
C THR A 23 7.90 -2.42 -7.74
N LEU A 24 7.05 -3.24 -8.38
CA LEU A 24 7.15 -4.71 -8.29
C LEU A 24 8.55 -5.21 -8.72
N ALA A 25 9.18 -4.53 -9.68
CA ALA A 25 10.53 -4.82 -10.13
C ALA A 25 11.58 -4.58 -9.03
N GLN A 26 11.47 -3.47 -8.28
CA GLN A 26 12.34 -3.18 -7.13
C GLN A 26 12.14 -4.18 -5.99
N LEU A 27 10.90 -4.63 -5.78
CA LEU A 27 10.56 -5.67 -4.82
C LEU A 27 10.91 -7.09 -5.30
N LYS A 28 11.43 -7.25 -6.53
CA LYS A 28 11.69 -8.53 -7.21
C LYS A 28 10.46 -9.46 -7.24
N ILE A 29 9.27 -8.88 -7.25
CA ILE A 29 8.01 -9.59 -7.30
C ILE A 29 7.68 -9.87 -8.77
N THR A 30 7.97 -11.10 -9.18
CA THR A 30 7.70 -11.60 -10.53
C THR A 30 6.59 -12.65 -10.55
N ARG A 31 6.00 -12.97 -9.40
CA ARG A 31 4.99 -14.02 -9.25
C ARG A 31 3.67 -13.48 -8.70
N PRO A 32 2.52 -13.99 -9.18
CA PRO A 32 1.20 -13.57 -8.70
C PRO A 32 0.96 -13.90 -7.22
N GLU A 33 1.57 -14.97 -6.70
CA GLU A 33 1.48 -15.38 -5.29
C GLU A 33 2.01 -14.29 -4.36
N LYS A 34 3.18 -13.74 -4.69
CA LYS A 34 3.84 -12.66 -3.96
C LYS A 34 3.08 -11.34 -4.04
N ILE A 35 2.31 -11.13 -5.11
CA ILE A 35 1.40 -9.98 -5.23
C ILE A 35 0.29 -10.11 -4.18
N ALA A 36 -0.33 -11.28 -4.06
CA ALA A 36 -1.38 -11.50 -3.06
C ALA A 36 -0.87 -11.30 -1.63
N GLU A 37 0.32 -11.82 -1.29
CA GLU A 37 0.97 -11.56 0.00
C GLU A 37 1.19 -10.06 0.25
N LEU A 38 1.68 -9.34 -0.75
CA LEU A 38 1.93 -7.90 -0.66
C LEU A 38 0.64 -7.09 -0.45
N PHE A 39 -0.44 -7.45 -1.16
CA PHE A 39 -1.75 -6.84 -0.96
C PHE A 39 -2.34 -7.21 0.40
N ALA A 40 -2.11 -8.42 0.90
CA ALA A 40 -2.54 -8.82 2.25
C ALA A 40 -1.85 -7.98 3.33
N GLU A 41 -0.54 -7.69 3.20
CA GLU A 41 0.17 -6.77 4.10
C GLU A 41 -0.45 -5.35 4.07
N VAL A 42 -0.74 -4.83 2.87
CA VAL A 42 -1.37 -3.51 2.70
C VAL A 42 -2.77 -3.48 3.33
N ARG A 43 -3.55 -4.55 3.15
CA ARG A 43 -4.89 -4.68 3.74
C ARG A 43 -4.83 -4.75 5.26
N ALA A 44 -3.91 -5.53 5.82
CA ALA A 44 -3.71 -5.61 7.26
C ALA A 44 -3.33 -4.25 7.86
N ARG A 45 -2.49 -3.47 7.16
CA ARG A 45 -2.21 -2.08 7.52
C ARG A 45 -3.48 -1.22 7.50
N PHE A 46 -4.25 -1.30 6.43
CA PHE A 46 -5.51 -0.56 6.31
C PHE A 46 -6.47 -0.89 7.47
N ASP A 47 -6.69 -2.16 7.78
CA ASP A 47 -7.55 -2.57 8.89
C ASP A 47 -7.01 -2.06 10.24
N GLY A 48 -5.69 -2.09 10.46
CA GLY A 48 -5.07 -1.53 11.66
C GLY A 48 -5.28 -0.02 11.79
N GLU A 49 -5.05 0.73 10.71
CA GLU A 49 -5.27 2.18 10.67
C GLU A 49 -6.77 2.53 10.80
N ALA A 50 -7.67 1.77 10.17
CA ALA A 50 -9.12 1.93 10.29
C ALA A 50 -9.62 1.65 11.70
N ALA A 51 -9.07 0.62 12.37
CA ALA A 51 -9.41 0.29 13.75
C ALA A 51 -8.90 1.36 14.74
N ALA A 52 -7.76 1.99 14.43
CA ALA A 52 -7.20 3.10 15.20
C ALA A 52 -7.98 4.42 14.95
N ALA A 53 -8.55 4.61 13.76
CA ALA A 53 -9.35 5.79 13.40
C ALA A 53 -10.74 5.76 14.05
N LYS A 54 -10.79 6.07 15.35
CA LYS A 54 -12.04 6.10 16.13
C LYS A 54 -12.81 7.42 15.98
N ASP A 55 -12.11 8.51 15.73
CA ASP A 55 -12.66 9.87 15.65
C ASP A 55 -12.91 10.30 14.20
N GLU A 56 -13.91 11.16 13.98
CA GLU A 56 -14.28 11.65 12.65
C GLU A 56 -13.12 12.39 11.95
N ALA A 57 -12.31 13.13 12.71
CA ALA A 57 -11.14 13.84 12.19
C ALA A 57 -10.07 12.86 11.67
N THR A 58 -9.67 11.90 12.50
CA THR A 58 -8.69 10.85 12.14
C THR A 58 -9.20 10.02 10.97
N TRP A 59 -10.49 9.73 10.95
CA TRP A 59 -11.15 9.02 9.87
C TRP A 59 -11.12 9.78 8.54
N LYS A 60 -11.40 11.08 8.53
CA LYS A 60 -11.29 11.93 7.33
C LYS A 60 -9.86 11.95 6.80
N THR A 61 -8.86 12.11 7.68
CA THR A 61 -7.43 12.07 7.31
C THR A 61 -7.02 10.71 6.75
N PHE A 62 -7.43 9.62 7.39
CA PHE A 62 -7.20 8.26 6.93
C PHE A 62 -7.82 8.03 5.55
N ARG A 63 -9.09 8.40 5.37
CA ARG A 63 -9.78 8.30 4.09
C ARG A 63 -9.03 9.09 3.00
N ASP A 64 -8.59 10.31 3.28
CA ASP A 64 -7.82 11.11 2.33
C ASP A 64 -6.45 10.49 2.00
N ALA A 65 -5.77 9.91 2.98
CA ALA A 65 -4.50 9.20 2.78
C ALA A 65 -4.63 7.95 1.87
N TRP A 66 -5.80 7.30 1.86
CA TRP A 66 -6.05 6.09 1.05
C TRP A 66 -6.74 6.38 -0.29
N LEU A 67 -7.82 7.17 -0.27
CA LEU A 67 -8.62 7.55 -1.45
C LEU A 67 -8.19 8.86 -2.11
N GLY A 68 -7.15 9.53 -1.60
CA GLY A 68 -6.65 10.79 -2.11
C GLY A 68 -6.34 10.70 -3.60
N ARG A 69 -7.05 11.49 -4.42
CA ARG A 69 -6.99 11.38 -5.89
C ARG A 69 -5.59 11.56 -6.49
N LYS A 70 -4.69 12.31 -5.84
CA LYS A 70 -3.31 12.57 -6.32
C LYS A 70 -2.21 11.85 -5.53
N SER A 71 -2.41 11.59 -4.25
CA SER A 71 -1.36 11.06 -3.35
C SER A 71 -1.77 9.83 -2.57
N GLY A 72 -2.98 9.32 -2.81
CA GLY A 72 -3.56 8.21 -2.07
C GLY A 72 -2.80 6.91 -2.29
N ALA A 73 -2.81 6.04 -1.27
CA ALA A 73 -2.17 4.73 -1.33
C ALA A 73 -2.62 3.90 -2.54
N LEU A 74 -3.92 3.93 -2.89
CA LEU A 74 -4.45 3.22 -4.06
C LEU A 74 -3.88 3.75 -5.39
N THR A 75 -3.73 5.06 -5.52
CA THR A 75 -3.13 5.69 -6.71
C THR A 75 -1.66 5.29 -6.82
N ARG A 76 -0.91 5.33 -5.72
CA ARG A 76 0.51 4.92 -5.69
C ARG A 76 0.68 3.44 -6.04
N ILE A 77 -0.16 2.55 -5.50
CA ILE A 77 -0.16 1.12 -5.86
C ILE A 77 -0.44 0.94 -7.35
N THR A 78 -1.39 1.69 -7.90
CA THR A 78 -1.70 1.65 -9.34
C THR A 78 -0.49 2.13 -10.17
N ASP A 79 0.12 3.26 -9.80
CA ASP A 79 1.26 3.81 -10.53
C ASP A 79 2.50 2.92 -10.46
N ASN A 80 2.85 2.46 -9.25
CA ASN A 80 4.08 1.71 -8.99
C ASN A 80 3.96 0.23 -9.30
N TRP A 81 2.77 -0.37 -9.21
CA TRP A 81 2.59 -1.80 -9.44
C TRP A 81 1.86 -2.09 -10.74
N LEU A 82 0.78 -1.37 -11.08
CA LEU A 82 0.00 -1.67 -12.28
C LEU A 82 0.69 -1.17 -13.56
N LYS A 83 1.23 0.06 -13.59
CA LYS A 83 1.88 0.59 -14.81
C LYS A 83 3.12 -0.21 -15.24
N PRO A 84 4.11 -0.48 -14.36
CA PRO A 84 5.31 -1.22 -14.74
C PRO A 84 5.14 -2.74 -14.73
N ALA A 85 4.00 -3.28 -14.28
CA ALA A 85 3.75 -4.72 -14.32
C ALA A 85 3.69 -5.27 -15.76
N SER A 86 4.26 -6.47 -15.93
CA SER A 86 4.04 -7.30 -17.12
C SER A 86 2.57 -7.72 -17.24
N ALA A 87 2.11 -8.10 -18.44
CA ALA A 87 0.70 -8.43 -18.70
C ALA A 87 0.11 -9.49 -17.77
N GLU A 88 0.91 -10.49 -17.38
CA GLU A 88 0.51 -11.54 -16.44
C GLU A 88 0.27 -10.98 -15.02
N LEU A 89 1.21 -10.16 -14.53
CA LEU A 89 1.11 -9.51 -13.22
C LEU A 89 0.00 -8.47 -13.21
N LYS A 90 -0.22 -7.72 -14.30
CA LYS A 90 -1.32 -6.76 -14.42
C LYS A 90 -2.68 -7.37 -14.10
N ARG A 91 -2.94 -8.61 -14.55
CA ARG A 91 -4.18 -9.30 -14.18
C ARG A 91 -4.27 -9.59 -12.69
N ALA A 92 -3.18 -10.04 -12.07
CA ALA A 92 -3.14 -10.32 -10.64
C ALA A 92 -3.26 -9.04 -9.79
N VAL A 93 -2.47 -8.01 -10.10
CA VAL A 93 -2.53 -6.68 -9.46
C VAL A 93 -3.90 -6.08 -9.61
N GLY A 94 -4.49 -6.11 -10.82
CA GLY A 94 -5.82 -5.55 -11.06
C GLY A 94 -6.92 -6.21 -10.23
N ARG A 95 -6.90 -7.55 -10.12
CA ARG A 95 -7.84 -8.28 -9.25
C ARG A 95 -7.68 -7.89 -7.79
N GLN A 96 -6.45 -7.96 -7.28
CA GLN A 96 -6.15 -7.64 -5.87
C GLN A 96 -6.42 -6.16 -5.54
N LEU A 97 -6.16 -5.26 -6.48
CA LEU A 97 -6.47 -3.83 -6.33
C LEU A 97 -7.98 -3.58 -6.26
N ASN A 98 -8.77 -4.27 -7.08
CA ASN A 98 -10.23 -4.19 -6.99
C ASN A 98 -10.75 -4.74 -5.67
N GLU A 99 -10.22 -5.88 -5.20
CA GLU A 99 -10.56 -6.44 -3.89
C GLU A 99 -10.21 -5.48 -2.74
N LEU A 100 -9.02 -4.88 -2.78
CA LEU A 100 -8.60 -3.89 -1.81
C LEU A 100 -9.51 -2.64 -1.85
N ARG A 101 -9.81 -2.12 -3.04
CA ARG A 101 -10.71 -0.96 -3.18
C ARG A 101 -12.10 -1.26 -2.62
N ALA A 102 -12.67 -2.42 -2.96
CA ALA A 102 -13.96 -2.84 -2.43
C ALA A 102 -13.95 -3.00 -0.90
N HIS A 103 -12.87 -3.56 -0.33
CA HIS A 103 -12.71 -3.66 1.13
C HIS A 103 -12.61 -2.29 1.80
N VAL A 104 -11.83 -1.38 1.21
CA VAL A 104 -11.69 0.00 1.70
C VAL A 104 -13.03 0.73 1.68
N GLU A 105 -13.76 0.66 0.56
CA GLU A 105 -15.09 1.27 0.42
C GLU A 105 -16.11 0.66 1.39
N ALA A 106 -16.14 -0.66 1.53
CA ALA A 106 -17.03 -1.35 2.47
C ALA A 106 -16.76 -0.95 3.92
N LYS A 107 -15.49 -0.90 4.33
CA LYS A 107 -15.10 -0.43 5.66
C LYS A 107 -15.44 1.03 5.86
N ILE A 108 -15.36 1.83 4.80
CA ILE A 108 -15.72 3.24 4.89
C ILE A 108 -17.21 3.43 5.11
N GLU A 109 -18.01 2.68 4.38
CA GLU A 109 -19.47 2.71 4.49
C GLU A 109 -19.94 2.15 5.83
N GLU A 110 -19.35 1.04 6.31
CA GLU A 110 -19.61 0.46 7.63
C GLU A 110 -19.38 1.50 8.74
N ARG A 111 -18.28 2.25 8.65
CA ARG A 111 -18.00 3.31 9.62
C ARG A 111 -18.94 4.51 9.48
N ARG A 112 -19.29 4.90 8.26
CA ARG A 112 -20.25 5.98 7.99
C ARG A 112 -21.65 5.64 8.53
N ALA A 113 -22.07 4.38 8.49
CA ALA A 113 -23.36 3.94 9.03
C ALA A 113 -23.39 3.82 10.55
N ALA A 114 -22.22 3.67 11.19
CA ALA A 114 -22.07 3.52 12.64
C ALA A 114 -21.90 4.85 13.41
N ILE A 115 -21.73 5.97 12.69
CA ILE A 115 -21.61 7.34 13.23
C ILE A 115 -22.91 8.08 12.95
#